data_AF-A0A9Q3FF43-F1
#
_entry.id   AF-A0A9Q3FF43-F1
#
_cell.length_a   1.000
_cell.length_b   1.000
_cell.length_c   1.000
_cell.angle_alpha   90.00
_cell.angle_beta   90.00
_cell.angle_gamma   90.00
#
_symmetry.space_group_name_H-M   'P 1'
#
loop_
_entity.id
_entity.type
_entity.pdbx_description
1 polymer ?
#
loop_
_entity_poly.entity_id
_entity_poly.type
_entity_poly.pdbx_seq_one_letter_code
_entity_poly.pdbx_strand_id
1 'polypeptide(L)'
;MHKEKTPEKHLFISEQLKEAEFNDELTEKMKEKLIELLYKYKHTFATDKEPLGAITGHQVNIILNFDKPYFPLLRRKAYPAISRAREALEVNIKELMDLGVLKKVGHNEK
;
A
#
# COMPACT_ATOMS: atom_id res chain seq x y z
N MET A 1 8.20 31.01 22.17
CA MET A 1 8.75 31.22 20.81
C MET A 1 9.30 29.90 20.32
N HIS A 2 8.75 29.30 19.27
CA HIS A 2 9.43 28.37 18.35
C HIS A 2 8.52 28.21 17.11
N LYS A 3 8.75 29.06 16.10
CA LYS A 3 8.11 29.03 14.78
C LYS A 3 9.11 28.39 13.80
N GLU A 4 9.08 27.07 13.66
CA GLU A 4 9.83 26.35 12.61
C GLU A 4 9.03 25.14 12.09
N LYS A 5 7.80 25.35 11.61
CA LYS A 5 6.96 24.28 11.00
C LYS A 5 6.47 24.58 9.57
N THR A 6 7.01 25.62 8.94
CA THR A 6 6.50 26.13 7.66
C THR A 6 6.95 25.37 6.40
N PRO A 7 8.19 24.80 6.30
CA PRO A 7 8.65 24.23 5.03
C PRO A 7 7.96 22.90 4.69
N GLU A 8 7.74 22.01 5.67
CA GLU A 8 7.10 20.71 5.41
C GLU A 8 5.60 20.81 5.07
N LYS A 9 4.87 21.74 5.70
CA LYS A 9 3.45 21.96 5.36
C LYS A 9 3.31 22.51 3.96
N HIS A 10 4.22 23.38 3.54
CA HIS A 10 4.23 23.90 2.17
C HIS A 10 4.51 22.78 1.16
N LEU A 11 5.47 21.90 1.44
CA LEU A 11 5.76 20.74 0.61
C LEU A 11 4.55 19.79 0.49
N PHE A 12 3.87 19.53 1.61
CA PHE A 12 2.63 18.74 1.64
C PHE A 12 1.55 19.33 0.73
N ILE A 13 1.34 20.64 0.78
CA ILE A 13 0.35 21.31 -0.06
C ILE A 13 0.76 21.24 -1.54
N SER A 14 2.03 21.49 -1.86
CA SER A 14 2.50 21.56 -3.25
C SER A 14 2.66 20.20 -3.93
N GLU A 15 2.93 19.14 -3.18
CA GLU A 15 3.17 17.79 -3.71
C GLU A 15 1.97 16.87 -3.49
N GLN A 16 1.46 16.75 -2.25
CA GLN A 16 0.43 15.77 -1.92
C GLN A 16 -0.99 16.29 -2.15
N LEU A 17 -1.23 17.60 -2.00
CA LEU A 17 -2.54 18.22 -2.31
C LEU A 17 -2.59 18.88 -3.69
N LYS A 18 -1.60 18.64 -4.55
CA LYS A 18 -1.49 19.28 -5.87
C LYS A 18 -2.72 19.02 -6.75
N GLU A 19 -3.25 17.81 -6.67
CA GLU A 19 -4.41 17.34 -7.44
C GLU A 19 -5.71 17.39 -6.60
N ALA A 20 -5.65 17.95 -5.38
CA ALA A 20 -6.81 18.02 -4.52
C ALA A 20 -7.72 19.18 -4.95
N GLU A 21 -8.96 18.86 -5.25
CA GLU A 21 -10.03 19.85 -5.47
C GLU A 21 -10.85 20.00 -4.19
N PHE A 22 -11.03 21.25 -3.75
CA PHE A 22 -11.90 21.58 -2.63
C PHE A 22 -13.22 22.11 -3.15
N ASN A 23 -14.33 21.76 -2.49
CA ASN A 23 -15.65 22.31 -2.82
C ASN A 23 -15.63 23.85 -2.80
N ASP A 24 -16.20 24.48 -3.83
CA ASP A 24 -16.29 25.93 -4.01
C ASP A 24 -17.11 26.63 -2.92
N GLU A 25 -18.00 25.91 -2.23
CA GLU A 25 -18.78 26.42 -1.10
C GLU A 25 -17.94 26.65 0.16
N LEU A 26 -16.71 26.12 0.22
CA LEU A 26 -15.83 26.29 1.37
C LEU A 26 -15.20 27.69 1.37
N THR A 27 -15.44 28.43 2.45
CA THR A 27 -14.69 29.67 2.71
C THR A 27 -13.21 29.39 2.92
N GLU A 28 -12.36 30.37 2.62
CA GLU A 28 -10.89 30.27 2.79
C GLU A 28 -10.49 29.81 4.20
N LYS A 29 -11.14 30.32 5.25
CA LYS A 29 -10.88 29.90 6.64
C LYS A 29 -11.20 28.43 6.88
N MET A 30 -12.19 27.87 6.19
CA MET A 30 -12.55 26.46 6.30
C MET A 30 -11.55 25.58 5.56
N LYS A 31 -11.10 26.03 4.37
CA LYS A 31 -10.03 25.36 3.62
C LYS A 31 -8.74 25.30 4.41
N GLU A 32 -8.34 26.41 5.04
CA GLU A 32 -7.15 26.46 5.90
C GLU A 32 -7.23 25.45 7.05
N LYS A 33 -8.35 25.40 7.77
CA LYS A 33 -8.59 24.43 8.85
C LYS A 33 -8.56 22.99 8.35
N LEU A 34 -9.13 22.74 7.17
CA LEU A 34 -9.14 21.41 6.57
C LEU A 34 -7.72 20.97 6.19
N ILE A 35 -6.94 21.84 5.56
CA ILE A 35 -5.53 21.59 5.22
C ILE A 35 -4.72 21.34 6.50
N GLU A 36 -4.96 22.09 7.57
CA GLU A 36 -4.33 21.84 8.87
C GLU A 36 -4.66 20.45 9.42
N LEU A 37 -5.91 20.02 9.30
CA LEU A 37 -6.35 18.72 9.78
C LEU A 37 -5.76 17.58 8.94
N LEU A 38 -5.75 17.72 7.60
CA LEU A 38 -5.13 16.78 6.68
C LEU A 38 -3.63 16.67 6.94
N TYR A 39 -2.94 17.81 7.10
CA TYR A 39 -1.51 17.82 7.43
C TYR A 39 -1.22 17.15 8.77
N LYS A 40 -2.05 17.42 9.79
CA LYS A 40 -1.92 16.82 11.14
C LYS A 40 -1.99 15.30 11.08
N TYR A 41 -2.85 14.75 10.22
CA TYR A 41 -3.07 13.31 10.10
C TYR A 41 -2.46 12.73 8.81
N LYS A 42 -1.48 13.38 8.18
CA LYS A 42 -0.93 12.95 6.88
C LYS A 42 -0.45 11.49 6.85
N HIS A 43 0.03 10.97 7.98
CA HIS A 43 0.52 9.59 8.11
C HIS A 43 -0.56 8.53 8.38
N THR A 44 -1.83 8.94 8.58
CA THR A 44 -2.93 7.97 8.72
C THR A 44 -3.50 7.54 7.37
N PHE A 45 -3.15 8.25 6.30
CA PHE A 45 -3.58 7.95 4.94
C PHE A 45 -2.54 7.08 4.24
N ALA A 46 -3.00 6.16 3.40
CA ALA A 46 -2.13 5.40 2.52
C ALA A 46 -1.50 6.35 1.50
N THR A 47 -0.22 6.17 1.21
CA THR A 47 0.45 6.82 0.08
C THR A 47 1.07 5.77 -0.83
N ASP A 48 1.44 6.15 -2.05
CA ASP A 48 2.13 5.23 -2.98
C ASP A 48 3.45 4.70 -2.40
N LYS A 49 4.07 5.44 -1.48
CA LYS A 49 5.31 5.06 -0.79
C LYS A 49 5.05 4.28 0.50
N GLU A 50 3.90 4.47 1.12
CA GLU A 50 3.47 3.84 2.38
C GLU A 50 2.07 3.25 2.20
N PRO A 51 1.94 2.11 1.50
CA PRO A 51 0.65 1.51 1.23
C PRO A 51 0.01 0.90 2.48
N LEU A 52 -1.32 0.80 2.46
CA LEU A 52 -2.09 0.08 3.48
C LEU A 52 -1.57 -1.36 3.60
N GLY A 53 -1.16 -1.78 4.80
CA GLY A 53 -0.81 -3.17 5.08
C GLY A 53 0.54 -3.40 5.75
N ALA A 54 1.39 -2.38 5.89
CA ALA A 54 2.63 -2.47 6.67
C ALA A 54 2.37 -2.45 8.21
N ILE A 55 1.30 -3.11 8.67
CA ILE A 55 0.97 -3.21 10.09
C ILE A 55 1.88 -4.29 10.71
N THR A 56 2.93 -3.84 11.38
CA THR A 56 3.82 -4.71 12.14
C THR A 56 3.03 -5.43 13.25
N GLY A 57 3.25 -6.74 13.41
CA GLY A 57 2.69 -7.54 14.50
C GLY A 57 1.55 -8.51 14.17
N HIS A 58 1.02 -8.53 12.93
CA HIS A 58 -0.03 -9.47 12.51
C HIS A 58 0.53 -10.64 11.68
N GLN A 59 1.66 -11.20 12.09
CA GLN A 59 2.19 -12.40 11.44
C GLN A 59 1.34 -13.61 11.83
N VAL A 60 0.73 -14.25 10.84
CA VAL A 60 -0.04 -15.48 11.05
C VAL A 60 0.88 -16.67 10.86
N ASN A 61 1.04 -17.48 11.90
CA ASN A 61 1.73 -18.76 11.79
C ASN A 61 0.71 -19.86 11.45
N ILE A 62 0.76 -20.36 10.22
CA ILE A 62 -0.11 -21.45 9.76
C ILE A 62 0.64 -22.76 9.93
N ILE A 63 0.20 -23.57 10.89
CA ILE A 63 0.79 -24.88 11.20
C ILE A 63 -0.06 -25.97 10.53
N LEU A 64 0.59 -26.89 9.81
CA LEU A 64 -0.08 -28.05 9.22
C LEU A 64 -0.30 -29.13 10.28
N ASN A 65 -1.45 -29.81 10.22
CA ASN A 65 -1.77 -30.92 11.12
C ASN A 65 -1.05 -32.23 10.76
N PHE A 66 -0.11 -32.21 9.82
CA PHE A 66 0.60 -33.38 9.32
C PHE A 66 2.04 -33.01 8.94
N ASP A 67 2.93 -33.97 9.13
CA ASP A 67 4.33 -33.86 8.78
C ASP A 67 4.62 -34.28 7.33
N LYS A 68 5.84 -34.01 6.86
CA LYS A 68 6.30 -34.49 5.54
C LYS A 68 6.25 -36.03 5.49
N PRO A 69 5.91 -36.63 4.33
CA PRO A 69 5.74 -35.99 3.02
C PRO A 69 4.36 -35.33 2.84
N TYR A 70 4.37 -34.11 2.28
CA TYR A 70 3.14 -33.38 1.97
C TYR A 70 2.30 -34.09 0.89
N PHE A 71 0.97 -33.97 0.98
CA PHE A 71 0.05 -34.54 0.00
C PHE A 71 0.39 -34.14 -1.44
N PRO A 72 0.28 -35.05 -2.44
CA PRO A 72 0.56 -34.73 -3.84
C PRO A 72 -0.23 -33.53 -4.39
N LEU A 73 -1.41 -33.27 -3.82
CA LEU A 73 -2.27 -32.12 -4.15
C LEU A 73 -1.56 -30.78 -3.95
N LEU A 74 -0.60 -30.69 -3.02
CA LEU A 74 0.19 -29.49 -2.75
C LEU A 74 1.32 -29.27 -3.77
N ARG A 75 1.57 -30.23 -4.67
CA ARG A 75 2.62 -30.16 -5.71
C ARG A 75 2.06 -29.99 -7.11
N ARG A 76 0.85 -29.43 -7.24
CA ARG A 76 0.22 -29.21 -8.55
C ARG A 76 0.95 -28.12 -9.32
N LYS A 77 1.21 -28.38 -10.61
CA LYS A 77 1.68 -27.35 -11.54
C LYS A 77 0.57 -26.30 -11.71
N ALA A 78 0.97 -25.04 -11.93
CA ALA A 78 0.04 -24.00 -12.31
C ALA A 78 -0.71 -24.39 -13.60
N TYR A 79 -2.00 -24.08 -13.65
CA TYR A 79 -2.81 -24.31 -14.84
C TYR A 79 -2.36 -23.35 -15.96
N PRO A 80 -2.33 -23.78 -17.24
CA PRO A 80 -1.96 -22.90 -18.34
C PRO A 80 -2.94 -21.73 -18.47
N ALA A 81 -2.41 -20.51 -18.50
CA ALA A 81 -3.19 -19.30 -18.75
C ALA A 81 -3.17 -18.91 -20.23
N ILE A 82 -4.28 -18.33 -20.71
CA ILE A 82 -4.38 -17.77 -22.08
C ILE A 82 -3.61 -16.44 -22.12
N SER A 83 -2.96 -16.11 -23.25
CA SER A 83 -2.07 -14.93 -23.40
C SER A 83 -2.66 -13.61 -22.89
N ARG A 84 -3.87 -13.27 -23.32
CA ARG A 84 -4.56 -12.04 -22.88
C ARG A 84 -4.81 -11.99 -21.37
N ALA A 85 -5.16 -13.13 -20.77
CA ALA A 85 -5.36 -13.21 -19.32
C ALA A 85 -4.01 -13.07 -18.58
N ARG A 86 -2.93 -13.60 -19.15
CA ARG A 86 -1.59 -13.48 -18.59
C ARG A 86 -1.11 -12.03 -18.54
N GLU A 87 -1.28 -11.27 -19.62
CA GLU A 87 -0.87 -9.85 -19.66
C GLU A 87 -1.59 -9.02 -18.58
N ALA A 88 -2.91 -9.18 -18.45
CA ALA A 88 -3.68 -8.48 -17.41
C ALA A 88 -3.26 -8.91 -16.00
N LEU A 89 -2.96 -10.20 -15.79
CA LEU A 89 -2.48 -10.71 -14.51
C LEU A 89 -1.08 -10.17 -14.16
N GLU A 90 -0.19 -10.01 -15.15
CA GLU A 90 1.16 -9.51 -14.93
C GLU A 90 1.16 -8.07 -14.40
N VAL A 91 0.24 -7.22 -14.85
CA VAL A 91 0.05 -5.86 -14.32
C VAL A 91 -0.31 -5.92 -12.83
N ASN A 92 -1.36 -6.67 -12.49
CA ASN A 92 -1.85 -6.76 -11.10
C ASN A 92 -0.80 -7.43 -10.18
N ILE A 93 -0.09 -8.45 -10.66
CA ILE A 93 0.96 -9.11 -9.89
C ILE A 93 2.09 -8.11 -9.60
N LYS A 94 2.47 -7.29 -10.57
CA LYS A 94 3.51 -6.27 -10.39
C LYS A 94 3.10 -5.25 -9.33
N GLU A 95 1.87 -4.74 -9.40
CA GLU A 95 1.34 -3.82 -8.38
C GLU A 95 1.38 -4.45 -6.98
N LEU A 96 0.93 -5.70 -6.84
CA LEU A 96 0.97 -6.40 -5.55
C LEU A 96 2.40 -6.66 -5.03
N MET A 97 3.38 -6.81 -5.94
CA MET A 97 4.79 -6.89 -5.57
C MET A 97 5.33 -5.53 -5.09
N ASP A 98 4.99 -4.45 -5.78
CA ASP A 98 5.41 -3.08 -5.43
C ASP A 98 4.81 -2.65 -4.09
N LEU A 99 3.58 -3.08 -3.78
CA LEU A 99 2.92 -2.88 -2.48
C LEU A 99 3.49 -3.76 -1.35
N GLY A 100 4.42 -4.68 -1.65
CA GLY A 100 4.99 -5.60 -0.66
C GLY A 100 4.04 -6.71 -0.19
N VAL A 101 2.89 -6.89 -0.86
CA VAL A 101 1.92 -7.95 -0.57
C VAL A 101 2.40 -9.30 -1.12
N LEU A 102 3.02 -9.30 -2.30
CA LEU A 102 3.64 -10.48 -2.90
C LEU A 102 5.17 -10.36 -2.90
N LYS A 103 5.85 -11.46 -2.57
CA LYS A 103 7.31 -11.60 -2.69
C LYS A 103 7.64 -12.85 -3.49
N LYS A 104 8.67 -12.75 -4.34
CA LYS A 104 9.28 -13.92 -4.96
C LYS A 104 10.02 -14.74 -3.90
N VAL A 105 9.59 -15.98 -3.68
CA VAL A 105 10.25 -16.93 -2.78
C VAL A 105 11.00 -17.95 -3.61
N GLY A 106 12.29 -18.12 -3.33
CA GLY A 106 13.12 -19.14 -3.97
C GLY A 106 12.79 -20.54 -3.45
N HIS A 107 13.14 -21.59 -4.21
CA HIS A 107 12.95 -22.99 -3.80
C HIS A 107 13.63 -23.34 -2.45
N ASN A 108 14.58 -22.51 -1.99
CA ASN A 108 15.39 -22.72 -0.79
C ASN A 108 15.20 -21.65 0.31
N GLU A 109 14.33 -20.65 0.11
CA GLU A 109 14.01 -19.70 1.18
C GLU A 109 13.02 -20.35 2.16
N LYS A 110 13.34 -20.32 3.45
CA LYS A 110 12.44 -20.70 4.55
C LYS A 110 11.81 -19.46 5.14
#